data_AF-A0A932J9V9-F1
#
_entry.id   AF-A0A932J9V9-F1
#
_cell.length_a   1.000
_cell.length_b   1.000
_cell.length_c   1.000
_cell.angle_alpha   90.00
_cell.angle_beta   90.00
_cell.angle_gamma   90.00
#
_symmetry.space_group_name_H-M   'P 1'
#
loop_
_entity.id
_entity.type
_entity.pdbx_description
1 polymer ?
#
loop_
_entity_poly.entity_id
_entity_poly.type
_entity_poly.pdbx_seq_one_letter_code
_entity_poly.pdbx_strand_id
1 'polypeptide(L)'
;MTDPFTAGDLDAPIQIHAGNPVIDGGIAAIPKMLLRFARFIDCGEGQLLNDRQVLLITMVIGLHEDHNLRLSNLPMTATLRTLEDDLGFFRKVGLVFTTRDYYPPVNSRPPRMRSQIWDIRSLMLNLDAIQRLWLNRQTQKVAEWHSGGERGLRPVYEFPAGFRHKVVVPLPVLEDIAADPRSFYPVPDKWLRLIRATFTPEQIATFKRTHHSLPTYAKTASRPTSGGTASWGTPTTAKTAGRDRPTNSKTASRVVPTDAQTVGRRVPTNAQTASHLVKDSEEEEGLVPEEFPDDPVVARFVALKGNGYQFTERDREQLAALRADGYADDEIQHGIDAAFALPGKPQRFAQCARVTRNQPPATGKPEPQPPAKRNVENQKPELLPELTDAAALLESIAGNSPSPLAKLKALADGCDATARKHNSTGPAWTLRAIRLSVQAKDPLAYAKAVLDDWIENGPELRSRERRQKAPVAARKTDWNKSIDA
;
A
#
# COMPACT_ATOMS: atom_id res chain seq x y z
N MET A 1 22.57 -15.37 25.34
CA MET A 1 21.38 -16.04 24.81
C MET A 1 21.44 -15.81 23.30
N THR A 2 21.92 -16.79 22.56
CA THR A 2 22.07 -16.74 21.09
C THR A 2 20.70 -16.80 20.45
N ASP A 3 20.40 -15.85 19.57
CA ASP A 3 19.09 -15.65 18.95
C ASP A 3 18.77 -16.86 18.04
N PRO A 4 17.70 -17.65 18.30
CA PRO A 4 17.40 -18.88 17.55
C PRO A 4 16.73 -18.62 16.19
N PHE A 5 16.92 -17.44 15.59
CA PHE A 5 16.08 -16.97 14.48
C PHE A 5 16.81 -16.96 13.14
N THR A 6 16.08 -17.31 12.09
CA THR A 6 16.59 -17.48 10.73
C THR A 6 16.54 -16.17 9.96
N ALA A 7 17.48 -15.94 9.02
CA ALA A 7 17.53 -14.74 8.18
C ALA A 7 16.22 -14.43 7.42
N GLY A 8 15.34 -15.42 7.24
CA GLY A 8 14.01 -15.25 6.63
C GLY A 8 12.98 -14.54 7.50
N ASP A 9 13.24 -14.35 8.80
CA ASP A 9 12.33 -13.69 9.75
C ASP A 9 12.42 -12.16 9.71
N LEU A 10 13.46 -11.62 9.07
CA LEU A 10 13.73 -10.19 9.00
C LEU A 10 12.84 -9.43 8.01
N ASP A 11 12.39 -10.12 6.96
CA ASP A 11 11.68 -9.51 5.84
C ASP A 11 10.20 -9.96 5.76
N ALA A 12 9.55 -10.17 6.90
CA ALA A 12 8.14 -10.57 6.95
C ALA A 12 7.20 -9.46 6.41
N PRO A 13 5.99 -9.80 5.94
CA PRO A 13 4.98 -8.82 5.54
C PRO A 13 4.67 -7.83 6.67
N ILE A 14 4.56 -6.56 6.32
CA ILE A 14 4.28 -5.45 7.23
C ILE A 14 2.78 -5.24 7.34
N GLN A 15 2.27 -5.18 8.56
CA GLN A 15 0.91 -4.73 8.86
C GLN A 15 0.99 -3.46 9.70
N ILE A 16 0.09 -2.50 9.50
CA ILE A 16 0.09 -1.27 10.28
C ILE A 16 -1.03 -1.32 11.33
N HIS A 17 -0.66 -1.07 12.57
CA HIS A 17 -1.59 -0.84 13.66
C HIS A 17 -1.59 0.65 14.04
N ALA A 18 -2.67 1.34 13.71
CA ALA A 18 -2.85 2.77 13.95
C ALA A 18 -3.75 3.09 15.16
N GLY A 19 -4.26 2.07 15.87
CA GLY A 19 -5.25 2.24 16.93
C GLY A 19 -6.62 2.67 16.39
N ASN A 20 -7.36 3.48 17.16
CA ASN A 20 -8.66 4.01 16.74
C ASN A 20 -8.44 5.19 15.78
N PRO A 21 -8.79 5.08 14.48
CA PRO A 21 -8.40 6.03 13.44
C PRO A 21 -9.21 7.35 13.45
N VAL A 22 -9.59 7.88 14.61
CA VAL A 22 -10.24 9.19 14.77
C VAL A 22 -9.19 10.30 14.74
N ILE A 23 -8.42 10.35 13.65
CA ILE A 23 -7.87 11.61 13.16
C ILE A 23 -8.73 11.93 11.94
N ASP A 24 -9.31 13.12 11.88
CA ASP A 24 -10.32 13.58 10.91
C ASP A 24 -9.96 13.41 9.41
N GLY A 25 -8.79 12.86 9.07
CA GLY A 25 -8.34 12.57 7.70
C GLY A 25 -7.91 11.13 7.40
N GLY A 26 -8.02 10.19 8.35
CA GLY A 26 -7.62 8.79 8.19
C GLY A 26 -6.09 8.56 8.04
N ILE A 27 -5.67 7.30 7.87
CA ILE A 27 -4.25 6.91 7.70
C ILE A 27 -3.60 7.65 6.51
N ALA A 28 -4.37 7.97 5.48
CA ALA A 28 -3.92 8.70 4.28
C ALA A 28 -3.46 10.15 4.56
N ALA A 29 -3.86 10.75 5.69
CA ALA A 29 -3.38 12.08 6.08
C ALA A 29 -1.98 12.05 6.72
N ILE A 30 -1.56 10.90 7.25
CA ILE A 30 -0.32 10.77 8.01
C ILE A 30 0.92 11.13 7.18
N PRO A 31 1.09 10.69 5.92
CA PRO A 31 2.23 11.10 5.10
C PRO A 31 2.38 12.63 5.00
N LYS A 32 1.27 13.35 4.83
CA LYS A 32 1.29 14.82 4.74
C LYS A 32 1.67 15.47 6.07
N MET A 33 1.12 14.95 7.17
CA MET A 33 1.48 15.42 8.51
C MET A 33 2.95 15.17 8.83
N LEU A 34 3.42 13.96 8.51
CA LEU A 34 4.80 13.54 8.74
C LEU A 34 5.78 14.42 7.96
N LEU A 35 5.58 14.59 6.65
CA LEU A 35 6.42 15.47 5.82
C LEU A 35 6.44 16.91 6.33
N ARG A 36 5.35 17.38 6.93
CA ARG A 36 5.25 18.74 7.45
C ARG A 36 5.90 18.93 8.82
N PHE A 37 5.78 17.93 9.70
CA PHE A 37 6.06 18.09 11.12
C PHE A 37 7.19 17.21 11.67
N ALA A 38 7.70 16.23 10.91
CA ALA A 38 8.76 15.33 11.37
C ALA A 38 10.03 16.08 11.82
N ARG A 39 10.36 17.20 11.17
CA ARG A 39 11.51 18.05 11.53
C ARG A 39 11.43 18.67 12.94
N PHE A 40 10.25 18.66 13.57
CA PHE A 40 10.05 19.17 14.93
C PHE A 40 10.08 18.06 15.98
N ILE A 41 10.14 16.78 15.58
CA ILE A 41 10.17 15.65 16.52
C ILE A 41 11.59 15.52 17.08
N ASP A 42 11.72 15.74 18.39
CA ASP A 42 12.95 15.51 19.15
C ASP A 42 13.01 14.05 19.61
N CYS A 43 13.92 13.31 18.98
CA CYS A 43 14.16 11.89 19.23
C CYS A 43 14.99 11.62 20.50
N GLY A 44 15.34 12.67 21.25
CA GLY A 44 16.22 12.61 22.41
C GLY A 44 17.63 13.11 22.08
N GLU A 45 18.31 13.65 23.10
CA GLU A 45 19.67 14.21 22.96
C GLU A 45 19.80 15.30 21.88
N GLY A 46 18.68 15.94 21.50
CA GLY A 46 18.64 16.95 20.43
C GLY A 46 18.65 16.39 19.01
N GLN A 47 18.60 15.06 18.86
CA GLN A 47 18.58 14.40 17.56
C GLN A 47 17.19 14.53 16.88
N LEU A 48 17.20 14.84 15.58
CA LEU A 48 16.01 14.83 14.74
C LEU A 48 15.93 13.55 13.90
N LEU A 49 14.73 13.29 13.38
CA LEU A 49 14.56 12.35 12.27
C LEU A 49 15.31 12.85 11.04
N ASN A 50 16.10 11.97 10.43
CA ASN A 50 16.73 12.25 9.15
C ASN A 50 15.75 11.98 7.98
N ASP A 51 16.07 12.49 6.79
CA ASP A 51 15.19 12.38 5.62
C ASP A 51 14.89 10.91 5.23
N ARG A 52 15.87 10.02 5.38
CA ARG A 52 15.70 8.59 5.09
C ARG A 52 14.69 7.94 6.03
N GLN A 53 14.75 8.25 7.31
CA GLN A 53 13.84 7.77 8.33
C GLN A 53 12.42 8.27 8.11
N VAL A 54 12.27 9.55 7.76
CA VAL A 54 10.97 10.14 7.38
C VAL A 54 10.42 9.44 6.14
N LEU A 55 11.27 9.20 5.15
CA LEU A 55 10.90 8.53 3.90
C LEU A 55 10.50 7.07 4.15
N LEU A 56 11.20 6.33 5.01
CA LEU A 56 10.86 4.95 5.38
C LEU A 56 9.44 4.87 5.93
N ILE A 57 9.11 5.69 6.92
CA ILE A 57 7.76 5.71 7.52
C ILE A 57 6.73 6.14 6.47
N THR A 58 7.06 7.14 5.64
CA THR A 58 6.17 7.63 4.58
C THR A 58 5.87 6.54 3.55
N MET A 59 6.87 5.76 3.13
CA MET A 59 6.68 4.67 2.17
C MET A 59 5.89 3.53 2.77
N VAL A 60 6.17 3.15 4.02
CA VAL A 60 5.42 2.08 4.70
C VAL A 60 3.94 2.46 4.84
N ILE A 61 3.64 3.69 5.26
CA ILE A 61 2.25 4.16 5.38
C ILE A 61 1.62 4.37 3.99
N GLY A 62 2.37 4.90 3.02
CA GLY A 62 1.86 5.16 1.68
C GLY A 62 1.53 3.88 0.90
N LEU A 63 2.24 2.78 1.17
CA LEU A 63 2.10 1.50 0.48
C LEU A 63 1.37 0.43 1.32
N HIS A 64 0.83 0.79 2.49
CA HIS A 64 0.24 -0.18 3.43
C HIS A 64 -0.97 -0.95 2.90
N GLU A 65 -1.61 -0.48 1.82
CA GLU A 65 -2.69 -1.19 1.15
C GLU A 65 -2.19 -2.41 0.37
N ASP A 66 -0.88 -2.50 0.09
CA ASP A 66 -0.25 -3.71 -0.44
C ASP A 66 -0.13 -4.76 0.66
N HIS A 67 -0.95 -5.81 0.58
CA HIS A 67 -1.01 -6.91 1.55
C HIS A 67 0.29 -7.72 1.67
N ASN A 68 1.26 -7.53 0.76
CA ASN A 68 2.57 -8.18 0.79
C ASN A 68 3.72 -7.19 0.95
N LEU A 69 3.46 -5.99 1.46
CA LEU A 69 4.50 -4.99 1.71
C LEU A 69 5.57 -5.57 2.65
N ARG A 70 6.83 -5.48 2.24
CA ARG A 70 8.00 -5.94 2.99
C ARG A 70 9.04 -4.84 3.02
N LEU A 71 9.96 -4.89 3.97
CA LEU A 71 11.06 -3.93 4.04
C LEU A 71 11.93 -3.97 2.78
N SER A 72 12.21 -5.17 2.27
CA SER A 72 13.01 -5.37 1.03
C SER A 72 12.34 -4.85 -0.24
N ASN A 73 11.01 -4.76 -0.25
CA ASN A 73 10.21 -4.33 -1.39
C ASN A 73 9.97 -2.82 -1.42
N LEU A 74 10.42 -2.09 -0.39
CA LEU A 74 10.27 -0.64 -0.37
C LEU A 74 11.09 -0.01 -1.49
N PRO A 75 10.56 0.97 -2.23
CA PRO A 75 11.26 1.66 -3.32
C PRO A 75 12.29 2.65 -2.75
N MET A 76 13.27 2.14 -2.03
CA MET A 76 14.33 2.89 -1.36
C MET A 76 15.69 2.34 -1.78
N THR A 77 16.68 3.22 -1.92
CA THR A 77 18.07 2.84 -2.23
C THR A 77 18.81 2.22 -1.04
N ALA A 78 18.22 2.29 0.16
CA ALA A 78 18.80 1.77 1.38
C ALA A 78 18.77 0.24 1.43
N THR A 79 19.80 -0.36 2.02
CA THR A 79 19.84 -1.81 2.22
C THR A 79 18.86 -2.25 3.30
N LEU A 80 18.40 -3.51 3.25
CA LEU A 80 17.51 -4.08 4.28
C LEU A 80 18.06 -3.87 5.71
N ARG A 81 19.37 -4.13 5.90
CA ARG A 81 20.05 -3.89 7.18
C ARG A 81 19.92 -2.44 7.64
N THR A 82 20.10 -1.48 6.74
CA THR A 82 19.95 -0.05 7.06
C THR A 82 18.51 0.29 7.47
N LEU A 83 17.51 -0.31 6.82
CA LEU A 83 16.10 -0.10 7.16
C LEU A 83 15.75 -0.73 8.52
N GLU A 84 16.33 -1.88 8.84
CA GLU A 84 16.21 -2.49 10.17
C GLU A 84 16.89 -1.67 11.26
N ASP A 85 18.05 -1.08 10.97
CA ASP A 85 18.74 -0.16 11.88
C ASP A 85 17.86 1.08 12.16
N ASP A 86 17.23 1.64 11.13
CA ASP A 86 16.27 2.76 11.27
C ASP A 86 15.03 2.35 12.07
N LEU A 87 14.54 1.12 11.89
CA LEU A 87 13.44 0.58 12.69
C LEU A 87 13.86 0.36 14.16
N GLY A 88 15.09 -0.08 14.39
CA GLY A 88 15.72 -0.14 15.71
C GLY A 88 15.79 1.24 16.36
N PHE A 89 16.16 2.25 15.58
CA PHE A 89 16.12 3.64 16.02
C PHE A 89 14.71 4.07 16.42
N PHE A 90 13.67 3.80 15.61
CA PHE A 90 12.29 4.16 15.94
C PHE A 90 11.80 3.57 17.25
N ARG A 91 12.13 2.30 17.52
CA ARG A 91 11.83 1.64 18.79
C ARG A 91 12.59 2.28 19.94
N LYS A 92 13.87 2.59 19.77
CA LYS A 92 14.71 3.27 20.77
C LYS A 92 14.11 4.60 21.20
N VAL A 93 13.63 5.40 20.25
CA VAL A 93 13.09 6.74 20.49
C VAL A 93 11.61 6.72 20.85
N GLY A 94 10.94 5.59 20.63
CA GLY A 94 9.55 5.34 21.03
C GLY A 94 8.52 5.83 20.03
N LEU A 95 8.91 6.04 18.76
CA LEU A 95 8.01 6.53 17.72
C LEU A 95 7.18 5.42 17.08
N VAL A 96 7.82 4.30 16.76
CA VAL A 96 7.19 3.13 16.16
C VAL A 96 7.64 1.90 16.93
N PHE A 97 6.68 1.09 17.34
CA PHE A 97 6.93 -0.20 17.96
C PHE A 97 6.60 -1.31 16.96
N THR A 98 7.27 -2.45 17.07
CA THR A 98 7.01 -3.58 16.18
C THR A 98 6.73 -4.84 16.94
N THR A 99 5.61 -5.47 16.61
CA THR A 99 5.19 -6.76 17.14
C THR A 99 5.45 -7.84 16.10
N ARG A 100 5.98 -8.98 16.52
CA ARG A 100 6.18 -10.14 15.65
C ARG A 100 5.02 -11.11 15.82
N ASP A 101 4.36 -11.41 14.72
CA ASP A 101 3.23 -12.33 14.68
C ASP A 101 3.65 -13.61 13.95
N TYR A 102 3.41 -14.76 14.56
CA TYR A 102 3.93 -16.06 14.11
C TYR A 102 2.77 -17.01 13.79
N TYR A 103 3.01 -17.94 12.86
CA TYR A 103 2.11 -19.07 12.70
C TYR A 103 2.12 -19.96 13.94
N PRO A 104 0.99 -20.63 14.26
CA PRO A 104 0.98 -21.67 15.29
C PRO A 104 2.07 -22.70 15.00
N PRO A 105 2.80 -23.18 16.02
CA PRO A 105 3.83 -24.19 15.80
C PRO A 105 3.21 -25.46 15.25
N VAL A 106 3.75 -25.97 14.14
CA VAL A 106 3.34 -27.24 13.52
C VAL A 106 4.55 -28.17 13.48
N ASN A 107 4.40 -29.40 14.00
CA ASN A 107 5.35 -30.50 13.86
C ASN A 107 6.81 -30.15 14.22
N SER A 108 7.04 -29.70 15.46
CA SER A 108 8.39 -29.47 16.05
C SER A 108 9.35 -28.57 15.25
N ARG A 109 8.85 -27.87 14.22
CA ARG A 109 9.61 -26.84 13.48
C ARG A 109 9.62 -25.52 14.26
N PRO A 110 10.67 -24.71 14.12
CA PRO A 110 10.69 -23.37 14.70
C PRO A 110 9.50 -22.55 14.14
N PRO A 111 8.86 -21.72 14.98
CA PRO A 111 7.72 -20.90 14.54
C PRO A 111 8.18 -19.92 13.46
N ARG A 112 7.49 -19.95 12.31
CA ARG A 112 7.74 -19.04 11.19
C ARG A 112 6.98 -17.74 11.40
N MET A 113 7.64 -16.60 11.20
CA MET A 113 6.97 -15.30 11.27
C MET A 113 5.93 -15.16 10.14
N ARG A 114 4.70 -14.83 10.52
CA ARG A 114 3.58 -14.53 9.61
C ARG A 114 3.65 -13.09 9.12
N SER A 115 3.85 -12.15 10.03
CA SER A 115 3.91 -10.72 9.73
C SER A 115 4.59 -9.94 10.85
N GLN A 116 5.08 -8.75 10.50
CA GLN A 116 5.53 -7.74 11.45
C GLN A 116 4.46 -6.65 11.54
N ILE A 117 3.90 -6.46 12.72
CA ILE A 117 2.91 -5.41 12.97
C ILE A 117 3.65 -4.15 13.44
N TRP A 118 3.55 -3.07 12.68
CA TRP A 118 4.08 -1.75 13.00
C TRP A 118 3.02 -0.95 13.74
N ASP A 119 3.22 -0.77 15.03
CA ASP A 119 2.39 0.09 15.86
C ASP A 119 2.86 1.54 15.77
N ILE A 120 2.05 2.34 15.09
CA ILE A 120 2.32 3.77 14.83
C ILE A 120 1.50 4.70 15.74
N ARG A 121 0.83 4.18 16.77
CA ARG A 121 0.01 5.00 17.68
C ARG A 121 0.82 6.11 18.35
N SER A 122 2.06 5.85 18.73
CA SER A 122 2.94 6.89 19.29
C SER A 122 3.30 7.95 18.26
N LEU A 123 3.71 7.56 17.06
CA LEU A 123 3.95 8.50 15.97
C LEU A 123 2.75 9.42 15.73
N MET A 124 1.54 8.84 15.66
CA MET A 124 0.30 9.58 15.45
C MET A 124 0.02 10.57 16.57
N LEU A 125 0.13 10.15 17.84
CA LEU A 125 -0.04 11.03 19.00
C LEU A 125 0.89 12.25 18.92
N ASN A 126 2.15 12.03 18.58
CA ASN A 126 3.15 13.10 18.51
C ASN A 126 2.90 14.05 17.33
N LEU A 127 2.54 13.52 16.15
CA LEU A 127 2.21 14.36 14.99
C LEU A 127 0.94 15.18 15.21
N ASP A 128 -0.10 14.59 15.81
CA ASP A 128 -1.36 15.28 16.14
C ASP A 128 -1.12 16.41 17.15
N ALA A 129 -0.31 16.16 18.19
CA ALA A 129 0.07 17.20 19.16
C ALA A 129 0.72 18.42 18.49
N ILE A 130 1.69 18.19 17.59
CA ILE A 130 2.36 19.26 16.84
C ILE A 130 1.36 19.96 15.91
N GLN A 131 0.52 19.20 15.20
CA GLN A 131 -0.48 19.76 14.28
C GLN A 131 -1.48 20.65 15.00
N ARG A 132 -2.03 20.21 16.14
CA ARG A 132 -2.98 21.01 16.94
C ARG A 132 -2.34 22.30 17.43
N LEU A 133 -1.10 22.24 17.90
CA LEU A 133 -0.36 23.43 18.29
C LEU A 133 -0.18 24.39 17.11
N TRP A 134 0.22 23.87 15.94
CA TRP A 134 0.34 24.66 14.72
C TRP A 134 -1.00 25.29 14.31
N LEU A 135 -2.09 24.51 14.32
CA LEU A 135 -3.43 24.95 13.92
C LEU A 135 -3.94 26.06 14.85
N ASN A 136 -3.79 25.90 16.16
CA ASN A 136 -4.18 26.91 17.15
C ASN A 136 -3.47 28.24 16.90
N ARG A 137 -2.15 28.19 16.64
CA ARG A 137 -1.34 29.38 16.34
C ARG A 137 -1.64 29.98 14.97
N GLN A 138 -1.91 29.15 13.97
CA GLN A 138 -2.35 29.59 12.66
C GLN A 138 -3.69 30.34 12.76
N THR A 139 -4.64 29.80 13.51
CA THR A 139 -5.96 30.44 13.72
C THR A 139 -5.82 31.79 14.41
N GLN A 140 -4.98 31.90 15.44
CA GLN A 140 -4.67 33.18 16.09
C GLN A 140 -4.07 34.19 15.11
N LYS A 141 -3.04 33.80 14.35
CA LYS A 141 -2.36 34.67 13.38
C LYS A 141 -3.29 35.13 12.24
N VAL A 142 -4.20 34.26 11.81
CA VAL A 142 -5.22 34.60 10.81
C VAL A 142 -6.27 35.53 11.41
N ALA A 143 -6.69 35.33 12.66
CA ALA A 143 -7.62 36.24 13.34
C ALA A 143 -7.04 37.65 13.53
N GLU A 144 -5.76 37.76 13.88
CA GLU A 144 -5.02 39.03 13.95
C GLU A 144 -4.93 39.71 12.57
N TRP A 145 -4.76 38.94 11.50
CA TRP A 145 -4.75 39.48 10.15
C TRP A 145 -6.13 40.00 9.70
N HIS A 146 -7.20 39.28 10.04
CA HIS A 146 -8.56 39.76 9.80
C HIS A 146 -8.87 41.02 10.60
N SER A 147 -8.50 41.09 11.89
CA SER A 147 -8.71 42.29 12.70
C SER A 147 -7.84 43.47 12.25
N GLY A 148 -6.69 43.21 11.63
CA GLY A 148 -5.83 44.20 10.98
C GLY A 148 -6.30 44.69 9.61
N GLY A 149 -7.49 44.28 9.16
CA GLY A 149 -8.08 44.69 7.87
C GLY A 149 -7.48 43.97 6.66
N GLU A 150 -7.02 42.74 6.83
CA GLU A 150 -6.56 41.85 5.75
C GLU A 150 -5.44 42.43 4.87
N ARG A 151 -4.58 43.26 5.47
CA ARG A 151 -3.47 43.89 4.73
C ARG A 151 -2.43 42.84 4.34
N GLY A 152 -2.14 42.76 3.04
CA GLY A 152 -1.11 41.88 2.49
C GLY A 152 -1.54 40.42 2.36
N LEU A 153 -0.57 39.52 2.21
CA LEU A 153 -0.82 38.09 2.05
C LEU A 153 -1.29 37.46 3.37
N ARG A 154 -2.20 36.48 3.28
CA ARG A 154 -2.66 35.70 4.42
C ARG A 154 -1.45 35.09 5.15
N PRO A 155 -1.27 35.33 6.45
CA PRO A 155 -0.09 34.88 7.14
C PRO A 155 -0.10 33.36 7.33
N VAL A 156 1.09 32.77 7.28
CA VAL A 156 1.34 31.39 7.70
C VAL A 156 2.14 31.42 8.99
N TYR A 157 1.70 30.62 9.97
CA TYR A 157 2.41 30.43 11.22
C TYR A 157 3.59 29.50 10.99
N GLU A 158 4.73 29.93 11.51
CA GLU A 158 5.95 29.17 11.55
C GLU A 158 6.33 29.00 13.02
N PHE A 159 6.82 27.81 13.37
CA PHE A 159 7.31 27.58 14.72
C PHE A 159 8.56 28.44 14.99
N PRO A 160 8.76 28.90 16.24
CA PRO A 160 9.98 29.61 16.63
C PRO A 160 11.25 28.81 16.31
N ALA A 161 12.35 29.52 16.05
CA ALA A 161 13.66 28.91 15.93
C ALA A 161 13.98 28.10 17.20
N GLY A 162 14.24 26.80 17.05
CA GLY A 162 14.51 25.90 18.17
C GLY A 162 13.29 25.20 18.78
N PHE A 163 12.08 25.35 18.22
CA PHE A 163 10.94 24.53 18.64
C PHE A 163 11.23 23.03 18.44
N ARG A 164 11.01 22.25 19.50
CA ARG A 164 11.27 20.81 19.58
C ARG A 164 10.12 20.15 20.36
N HIS A 165 9.51 19.14 19.77
CA HIS A 165 8.47 18.33 20.38
C HIS A 165 9.09 17.03 20.89
N LYS A 166 9.16 16.86 22.22
CA LYS A 166 9.68 15.64 22.83
C LYS A 166 8.72 14.48 22.60
N VAL A 167 9.24 13.34 22.15
CA VAL A 167 8.44 12.14 21.92
C VAL A 167 7.77 11.66 23.22
N VAL A 168 6.46 11.48 23.14
CA VAL A 168 5.63 10.89 24.20
C VAL A 168 5.05 9.56 23.72
N VAL A 169 5.17 8.52 24.53
CA VAL A 169 4.56 7.21 24.26
C VAL A 169 3.16 7.15 24.90
N PRO A 170 2.09 6.79 24.15
CA PRO A 170 0.75 6.70 24.71
C PRO A 170 0.64 5.61 25.78
N LEU A 171 -0.20 5.82 26.79
CA LEU A 171 -0.47 4.80 27.82
C LEU A 171 -0.93 3.46 27.22
N PRO A 172 -1.85 3.40 26.24
CA PRO A 172 -2.23 2.12 25.62
C PRO A 172 -1.06 1.35 25.01
N VAL A 173 -0.08 2.05 24.44
CA VAL A 173 1.12 1.40 23.89
C VAL A 173 1.99 0.83 25.01
N LEU A 174 2.15 1.57 26.12
CA LEU A 174 2.90 1.08 27.28
C LEU A 174 2.19 -0.09 27.96
N GLU A 175 0.85 -0.10 28.00
CA GLU A 175 0.04 -1.22 28.49
C GLU A 175 0.25 -2.47 27.65
N ASP A 176 0.21 -2.35 26.32
CA ASP A 176 0.44 -3.47 25.40
C ASP A 176 1.87 -4.02 25.54
N ILE A 177 2.87 -3.14 25.63
CA ILE A 177 4.27 -3.55 25.87
C ILE A 177 4.39 -4.23 27.25
N ALA A 178 3.68 -3.76 28.27
CA ALA A 178 3.70 -4.36 29.61
C ALA A 178 3.00 -5.74 29.65
N ALA A 179 1.93 -5.90 28.86
CA ALA A 179 1.18 -7.13 28.73
C ALA A 179 2.00 -8.23 28.05
N ASP A 180 2.67 -7.92 26.95
CA ASP A 180 3.49 -8.89 26.24
C ASP A 180 4.82 -8.29 25.73
N PRO A 181 5.82 -8.11 26.62
CA PRO A 181 7.12 -7.55 26.23
C PRO A 181 7.88 -8.40 25.22
N ARG A 182 7.51 -9.68 25.03
CA ARG A 182 8.22 -10.63 24.15
C ARG A 182 7.76 -10.52 22.71
N SER A 183 6.50 -10.16 22.48
CA SER A 183 5.99 -9.97 21.12
C SER A 183 6.48 -8.66 20.51
N PHE A 184 6.73 -7.63 21.33
CA PHE A 184 7.42 -6.42 20.92
C PHE A 184 8.92 -6.65 20.78
N TYR A 185 9.50 -6.36 19.61
CA TYR A 185 10.89 -6.75 19.31
C TYR A 185 11.77 -5.65 18.73
N PRO A 186 12.99 -5.45 19.29
CA PRO A 186 13.27 -5.52 20.73
C PRO A 186 12.60 -4.33 21.44
N VAL A 187 12.24 -4.50 22.71
CA VAL A 187 11.82 -3.38 23.58
C VAL A 187 13.06 -2.80 24.29
N PRO A 188 13.45 -1.55 24.02
CA PRO A 188 14.53 -0.90 24.76
C PRO A 188 14.27 -0.82 26.27
N ASP A 189 15.31 -1.03 27.08
CA ASP A 189 15.25 -0.97 28.56
C ASP A 189 14.68 0.34 29.11
N LYS A 190 14.85 1.44 28.38
CA LYS A 190 14.24 2.74 28.72
C LYS A 190 12.72 2.62 28.89
N TRP A 191 12.04 1.89 27.99
CA TRP A 191 10.59 1.74 28.03
C TRP A 191 10.15 0.77 29.11
N LEU A 192 10.93 -0.29 29.36
CA LEU A 192 10.68 -1.18 30.50
C LEU A 192 10.81 -0.44 31.84
N ARG A 193 11.79 0.46 31.98
CA ARG A 193 11.92 1.33 33.15
C ARG A 193 10.74 2.28 33.28
N LEU A 194 10.30 2.88 32.17
CA LEU A 194 9.12 3.76 32.16
C LEU A 194 7.88 2.99 32.61
N ILE A 195 7.62 1.80 32.06
CA ILE A 195 6.49 0.93 32.45
C ILE A 195 6.50 0.63 33.96
N ARG A 196 7.67 0.28 34.52
CA ARG A 196 7.81 0.02 35.96
C ARG A 196 7.61 1.27 36.83
N ALA A 197 7.86 2.46 36.29
CA ALA A 197 7.62 3.72 36.97
C ALA A 197 6.16 4.18 36.84
N THR A 198 5.47 3.80 35.76
CA THR A 198 4.09 4.21 35.45
C THR A 198 3.04 3.28 36.04
N PHE A 199 3.30 1.97 36.09
CA PHE A 199 2.30 0.97 36.49
C PHE A 199 2.73 0.15 37.71
N THR A 200 1.76 -0.21 38.54
CA THR A 200 1.99 -1.14 39.67
C THR A 200 2.14 -2.58 39.17
N PRO A 201 2.79 -3.47 39.93
CA PRO A 201 2.86 -4.89 39.59
C PRO A 201 1.49 -5.55 39.39
N GLU A 202 0.47 -5.11 40.12
CA GLU A 202 -0.91 -5.59 40.01
C GLU A 202 -1.58 -5.17 38.70
N GLN A 203 -1.35 -3.92 38.26
CA GLN A 203 -1.81 -3.44 36.95
C GLN A 203 -1.16 -4.24 35.82
N ILE A 204 0.17 -4.45 35.89
CA ILE A 204 0.90 -5.26 34.90
C ILE A 204 0.37 -6.70 34.86
N ALA A 205 0.08 -7.30 36.02
CA ALA A 205 -0.52 -8.63 36.09
C ALA A 205 -1.93 -8.67 35.49
N THR A 206 -2.70 -7.58 35.65
CA THR A 206 -4.04 -7.44 35.05
C THR A 206 -3.94 -7.33 33.54
N PHE A 207 -3.05 -6.50 32.99
CA PHE A 207 -2.83 -6.36 31.55
C PHE A 207 -2.45 -7.70 30.89
N LYS A 208 -1.59 -8.50 31.54
CA LYS A 208 -1.24 -9.85 31.08
C LYS A 208 -2.47 -10.75 30.99
N ARG A 209 -3.31 -10.75 32.02
CA ARG A 209 -4.54 -11.59 32.03
C ARG A 209 -5.53 -11.15 30.95
N THR A 210 -5.77 -9.84 30.82
CA THR A 210 -6.73 -9.32 29.84
C THR A 210 -6.26 -9.56 28.40
N HIS A 211 -4.97 -9.37 28.14
CA HIS A 211 -4.36 -9.63 26.82
C HIS A 211 -4.44 -11.12 26.41
N HIS A 212 -4.33 -12.06 27.36
CA HIS A 212 -4.52 -13.50 27.09
C HIS A 212 -6.01 -13.93 27.01
N SER A 213 -6.94 -13.12 27.52
CA SER A 213 -8.38 -13.40 27.48
C SER A 213 -9.11 -12.84 26.24
N LEU A 214 -8.42 -12.02 25.44
CA LEU A 214 -8.93 -11.57 24.14
C LEU A 214 -8.61 -12.64 23.08
N PRO A 215 -9.58 -13.12 22.30
CA PRO A 215 -9.28 -14.00 21.18
C PRO A 215 -8.44 -13.21 20.19
N THR A 216 -7.22 -13.71 19.96
CA THR A 216 -6.39 -13.43 18.78
C THR A 216 -7.28 -13.12 17.58
N TYR A 217 -7.31 -11.86 17.14
CA TYR A 217 -7.92 -11.35 15.91
C TYR A 217 -9.16 -12.11 15.44
N ALA A 218 -10.35 -11.53 15.67
CA ALA A 218 -11.56 -11.90 14.95
C ALA A 218 -11.26 -11.90 13.44
N LYS A 219 -11.09 -13.12 12.92
CA LYS A 219 -11.11 -13.49 11.51
C LYS A 219 -12.20 -12.71 10.79
N THR A 220 -11.83 -12.14 9.65
CA THR A 220 -12.68 -11.92 8.47
C THR A 220 -14.17 -11.90 8.73
N ALA A 221 -14.77 -10.71 8.61
CA ALA A 221 -16.21 -10.46 8.56
C ALA A 221 -16.96 -11.58 7.83
N SER A 222 -17.44 -12.54 8.61
CA SER A 222 -18.34 -13.60 8.20
C SER A 222 -19.68 -13.20 8.78
N ARG A 223 -20.53 -12.66 7.90
CA ARG A 223 -21.95 -12.36 8.08
C ARG A 223 -22.63 -13.32 9.08
N PRO A 224 -23.20 -12.84 10.20
CA PRO A 224 -23.97 -13.70 11.08
C PRO A 224 -25.36 -13.93 10.47
N THR A 225 -25.70 -15.19 10.24
CA THR A 225 -27.08 -15.65 10.08
C THR A 225 -27.31 -16.71 11.16
N SER A 226 -28.50 -16.67 11.77
CA SER A 226 -28.98 -17.43 12.95
C SER A 226 -28.45 -16.90 14.30
N GLY A 227 -29.26 -16.60 15.31
CA GLY A 227 -30.60 -17.07 15.63
C GLY A 227 -30.51 -17.99 16.85
N GLY A 228 -30.52 -17.42 18.06
CA GLY A 228 -30.43 -18.17 19.31
C GLY A 228 -30.37 -17.25 20.54
N THR A 229 -31.45 -17.23 21.30
CA THR A 229 -31.76 -16.43 22.49
C THR A 229 -31.06 -16.93 23.75
N ALA A 230 -30.53 -16.01 24.58
CA ALA A 230 -30.53 -16.06 26.06
C ALA A 230 -29.86 -14.76 26.60
N SER A 231 -30.60 -13.74 27.02
CA SER A 231 -31.18 -13.52 28.36
C SER A 231 -30.16 -13.45 29.50
N TRP A 232 -29.75 -12.24 29.89
CA TRP A 232 -29.43 -11.89 31.28
C TRP A 232 -29.94 -10.47 31.58
N GLY A 233 -30.78 -10.38 32.60
CA GLY A 233 -31.70 -9.27 32.86
C GLY A 233 -31.10 -8.05 33.57
N THR A 234 -31.79 -6.94 33.38
CA THR A 234 -31.69 -5.71 34.17
C THR A 234 -32.79 -5.67 35.24
N PRO A 235 -32.54 -5.17 36.46
CA PRO A 235 -33.59 -4.86 37.41
C PRO A 235 -34.21 -3.46 37.14
N THR A 236 -35.49 -3.50 36.78
CA THR A 236 -36.65 -2.65 37.13
C THR A 236 -36.37 -1.36 37.94
N THR A 237 -36.86 -0.16 37.55
CA THR A 237 -38.24 0.30 37.80
C THR A 237 -38.48 1.72 37.24
N ALA A 238 -39.60 1.93 36.52
CA ALA A 238 -40.56 3.04 36.70
C ALA A 238 -41.73 2.97 35.67
N LYS A 239 -42.96 3.01 36.19
CA LYS A 239 -44.27 3.13 35.50
C LYS A 239 -44.34 4.41 34.64
N THR A 240 -45.12 4.54 33.57
CA THR A 240 -46.60 4.52 33.52
C THR A 240 -47.11 4.58 32.05
N ALA A 241 -48.28 3.96 31.80
CA ALA A 241 -49.28 4.09 30.71
C ALA A 241 -48.98 4.98 29.47
N GLY A 242 -49.25 4.62 28.21
CA GLY A 242 -50.27 3.73 27.64
C GLY A 242 -51.14 4.56 26.67
N ARG A 243 -51.08 4.28 25.36
CA ARG A 243 -52.19 4.49 24.41
C ARG A 243 -51.92 3.89 23.02
N ASP A 244 -52.86 3.03 22.64
CA ASP A 244 -53.46 2.80 21.32
C ASP A 244 -52.69 2.12 20.17
N ARG A 245 -53.24 0.94 19.83
CA ARG A 245 -53.15 0.19 18.56
C ARG A 245 -54.16 0.80 17.55
N PRO A 246 -54.02 0.62 16.23
CA PRO A 246 -54.52 -0.59 15.56
C PRO A 246 -53.56 -1.12 14.46
N THR A 247 -53.23 -2.42 14.43
CA THR A 247 -53.73 -3.41 13.44
C THR A 247 -53.98 -2.90 12.02
N ASN A 248 -53.20 -3.39 11.06
CA ASN A 248 -53.78 -4.12 9.93
C ASN A 248 -52.84 -5.20 9.40
N SER A 249 -53.45 -6.37 9.23
CA SER A 249 -52.92 -7.64 8.75
C SER A 249 -52.83 -7.66 7.22
N LYS A 250 -51.88 -8.43 6.70
CA LYS A 250 -52.10 -9.28 5.51
C LYS A 250 -51.06 -10.38 5.47
N THR A 251 -51.52 -11.58 5.80
CA THR A 251 -50.87 -12.86 5.53
C THR A 251 -51.19 -13.27 4.10
N ALA A 252 -50.20 -13.64 3.31
CA ALA A 252 -50.36 -14.53 2.17
C ALA A 252 -49.23 -15.56 2.19
N SER A 253 -49.65 -16.81 2.17
CA SER A 253 -48.86 -18.01 2.41
C SER A 253 -48.14 -18.51 1.16
N ARG A 254 -46.97 -19.11 1.39
CA ARG A 254 -46.46 -20.37 0.80
C ARG A 254 -46.15 -20.39 -0.71
N VAL A 255 -44.91 -20.71 -1.05
CA VAL A 255 -44.49 -22.01 -1.60
C VAL A 255 -42.96 -22.00 -1.79
N VAL A 256 -42.34 -23.07 -1.26
CA VAL A 256 -40.94 -23.48 -1.48
C VAL A 256 -40.87 -24.23 -2.82
N PRO A 257 -39.77 -24.10 -3.56
CA PRO A 257 -39.18 -25.29 -4.17
C PRO A 257 -37.79 -25.55 -3.60
N THR A 258 -37.69 -26.74 -3.02
CA THR A 258 -36.46 -27.48 -2.77
C THR A 258 -35.99 -27.98 -4.12
N ASP A 259 -34.77 -27.63 -4.53
CA ASP A 259 -33.99 -28.51 -5.40
C ASP A 259 -32.50 -28.30 -5.15
N ALA A 260 -31.88 -29.35 -4.65
CA ALA A 260 -30.46 -29.50 -4.52
C ALA A 260 -29.88 -29.94 -5.88
N GLN A 261 -28.89 -29.22 -6.38
CA GLN A 261 -27.92 -29.79 -7.33
C GLN A 261 -26.51 -29.49 -6.87
N THR A 262 -25.89 -30.52 -6.30
CA THR A 262 -24.45 -30.74 -6.25
C THR A 262 -23.93 -30.93 -7.68
N VAL A 263 -23.10 -30.01 -8.15
CA VAL A 263 -22.19 -30.26 -9.29
C VAL A 263 -20.80 -29.82 -8.86
N GLY A 264 -19.95 -30.81 -8.62
CA GLY A 264 -18.52 -30.59 -8.47
C GLY A 264 -17.92 -30.16 -9.81
N ARG A 265 -17.05 -29.15 -9.78
CA ARG A 265 -16.07 -28.95 -10.83
C ARG A 265 -14.74 -28.47 -10.27
N ARG A 266 -13.72 -29.16 -10.78
CA ARG A 266 -12.31 -29.09 -10.43
C ARG A 266 -11.71 -27.71 -10.67
N VAL A 267 -10.78 -27.37 -9.79
CA VAL A 267 -9.79 -26.29 -9.91
C VAL A 267 -8.83 -26.59 -11.07
N PRO A 268 -8.48 -25.62 -11.92
CA PRO A 268 -7.20 -25.61 -12.63
C PRO A 268 -6.17 -24.83 -11.81
N THR A 269 -5.07 -25.51 -11.49
CA THR A 269 -3.85 -24.97 -10.89
C THR A 269 -3.15 -24.05 -11.89
N ASN A 270 -2.98 -22.77 -11.57
CA ASN A 270 -2.02 -21.90 -12.24
C ASN A 270 -0.94 -21.51 -11.23
N ALA A 271 0.26 -22.05 -11.45
CA ALA A 271 1.48 -21.67 -10.77
C ALA A 271 1.97 -20.32 -11.31
N GLN A 272 2.21 -19.35 -10.43
CA GLN A 272 2.98 -18.15 -10.73
C GLN A 272 4.21 -18.14 -9.84
N THR A 273 5.36 -18.47 -10.44
CA THR A 273 6.66 -18.38 -9.80
C THR A 273 7.24 -16.99 -10.05
N ALA A 274 7.24 -16.17 -9.00
CA ALA A 274 8.08 -14.97 -8.94
C ALA A 274 9.54 -15.40 -8.75
N SER A 275 10.42 -14.97 -9.64
CA SER A 275 11.87 -15.14 -9.48
C SER A 275 12.50 -13.79 -9.11
N HIS A 276 12.84 -13.61 -7.84
CA HIS A 276 13.86 -12.65 -7.40
C HIS A 276 15.08 -13.42 -6.93
N LEU A 277 16.25 -13.03 -7.43
CA LEU A 277 17.56 -13.58 -7.09
C LEU A 277 17.96 -13.18 -5.66
N VAL A 278 18.57 -14.11 -4.94
CA VAL A 278 19.67 -13.84 -4.02
C VAL A 278 20.89 -14.67 -4.47
N LYS A 279 22.05 -14.03 -4.27
CA LYS A 279 23.41 -14.48 -4.51
C LYS A 279 23.74 -15.76 -3.73
N ASP A 280 24.45 -16.67 -4.39
CA ASP A 280 25.15 -17.76 -3.72
C ASP A 280 26.56 -17.29 -3.37
N SER A 281 26.87 -17.45 -2.09
CA SER A 281 28.22 -17.61 -1.57
C SER A 281 28.72 -19.01 -1.91
N GLU A 282 30.01 -19.11 -2.18
CA GLU A 282 30.74 -20.34 -2.49
C GLU A 282 30.75 -21.28 -1.29
N GLU A 283 30.38 -22.55 -1.48
CA GLU A 283 30.82 -23.69 -0.68
C GLU A 283 30.65 -24.98 -1.51
N GLU A 284 31.76 -25.73 -1.63
CA GLU A 284 31.87 -27.03 -2.30
C GLU A 284 31.05 -28.10 -1.57
N GLU A 285 30.30 -28.95 -2.29
CA GLU A 285 30.18 -30.39 -2.02
C GLU A 285 29.68 -31.14 -3.27
N GLY A 286 30.31 -32.28 -3.59
CA GLY A 286 29.67 -33.40 -4.32
C GLY A 286 30.21 -33.72 -5.73
N LEU A 287 31.18 -34.62 -5.81
CA LEU A 287 31.62 -35.30 -7.05
C LEU A 287 30.51 -36.16 -7.68
N VAL A 288 30.29 -36.00 -9.00
CA VAL A 288 30.01 -37.09 -9.98
C VAL A 288 30.64 -36.70 -11.34
N PRO A 289 31.52 -37.52 -11.95
CA PRO A 289 32.02 -37.30 -13.32
C PRO A 289 31.12 -38.02 -14.36
N GLU A 290 31.23 -37.62 -15.65
CA GLU A 290 30.48 -38.07 -16.86
C GLU A 290 29.20 -37.24 -17.13
N GLU A 291 28.93 -36.60 -18.28
CA GLU A 291 29.42 -36.65 -19.67
C GLU A 291 29.24 -35.26 -20.31
N PHE A 292 30.00 -34.96 -21.37
CA PHE A 292 29.91 -33.72 -22.14
C PHE A 292 28.52 -33.53 -22.78
N PRO A 293 27.81 -32.40 -22.60
CA PRO A 293 26.55 -32.18 -23.32
C PRO A 293 26.81 -31.65 -24.73
N ASP A 294 26.36 -32.40 -25.75
CA ASP A 294 26.37 -32.09 -27.20
C ASP A 294 25.56 -30.84 -27.62
N ASP A 295 25.27 -29.92 -26.69
CA ASP A 295 24.50 -28.71 -27.00
C ASP A 295 25.45 -27.58 -27.44
N PRO A 296 25.34 -27.10 -28.70
CA PRO A 296 26.28 -26.13 -29.26
C PRO A 296 26.24 -24.79 -28.52
N VAL A 297 25.12 -24.44 -27.89
CA VAL A 297 24.98 -23.23 -27.08
C VAL A 297 25.72 -23.36 -25.74
N VAL A 298 25.62 -24.53 -25.10
CA VAL A 298 26.33 -24.83 -23.85
C VAL A 298 27.83 -24.88 -24.10
N ALA A 299 28.27 -25.55 -25.18
CA ALA A 299 29.66 -25.60 -25.58
C ALA A 299 30.23 -24.18 -25.84
N ARG A 300 29.49 -23.32 -26.52
CA ARG A 300 29.88 -21.93 -26.78
C ARG A 300 30.04 -21.12 -25.50
N PHE A 301 29.10 -21.22 -24.56
CA PHE A 301 29.15 -20.50 -23.29
C PHE A 301 30.33 -20.96 -22.41
N VAL A 302 30.54 -22.28 -22.31
CA VAL A 302 31.65 -22.85 -21.53
C VAL A 302 33.00 -22.47 -22.14
N ALA A 303 33.12 -22.48 -23.47
CA ALA A 303 34.34 -22.08 -24.17
C ALA A 303 34.73 -20.60 -23.90
N LEU A 304 33.75 -19.69 -23.86
CA LEU A 304 34.01 -18.26 -23.61
C LEU A 304 34.29 -17.93 -22.14
N LYS A 305 33.75 -18.73 -21.21
CA LYS A 305 33.98 -18.54 -19.78
C LYS A 305 35.33 -19.07 -19.32
N GLY A 306 35.84 -20.12 -19.97
CA GLY A 306 37.12 -20.75 -19.65
C GLY A 306 36.98 -22.01 -18.78
N ASN A 307 38.06 -22.79 -18.72
CA ASN A 307 38.09 -24.11 -18.07
C ASN A 307 37.77 -23.99 -16.56
N GLY A 308 36.77 -24.75 -16.10
CA GLY A 308 36.38 -24.86 -14.70
C GLY A 308 34.92 -24.51 -14.40
N TYR A 309 34.16 -23.97 -15.37
CA TYR A 309 32.73 -23.74 -15.17
C TYR A 309 31.88 -24.97 -15.51
N GLN A 310 31.07 -25.41 -14.55
CA GLN A 310 30.00 -26.38 -14.78
C GLN A 310 28.68 -25.67 -15.07
N PHE A 311 28.05 -26.05 -16.18
CA PHE A 311 26.75 -25.51 -16.57
C PHE A 311 25.66 -26.06 -15.64
N THR A 312 25.11 -25.19 -14.80
CA THR A 312 24.20 -25.60 -13.71
C THR A 312 22.82 -25.96 -14.23
N GLU A 313 22.02 -26.68 -13.42
CA GLU A 313 20.62 -26.99 -13.74
C GLU A 313 19.79 -25.73 -14.01
N ARG A 314 20.05 -24.66 -13.24
CA ARG A 314 19.42 -23.35 -13.43
C ARG A 314 19.80 -22.70 -14.77
N ASP A 315 21.00 -22.94 -15.29
CA ASP A 315 21.37 -22.45 -16.62
C ASP A 315 20.65 -23.24 -17.72
N ARG A 316 20.40 -24.54 -17.53
CA ARG A 316 19.62 -25.39 -18.46
C ARG A 316 18.17 -24.95 -18.54
N GLU A 317 17.56 -24.61 -17.41
CA GLU A 317 16.20 -24.03 -17.37
C GLU A 317 16.10 -22.73 -18.17
N GLN A 318 17.11 -21.86 -18.08
CA GLN A 318 17.13 -20.61 -18.85
C GLN A 318 17.34 -20.83 -20.35
N LEU A 319 18.17 -21.81 -20.74
CA LEU A 319 18.32 -22.19 -22.14
C LEU A 319 17.02 -22.77 -22.72
N ALA A 320 16.34 -23.64 -21.96
CA ALA A 320 15.04 -24.18 -22.36
C ALA A 320 13.98 -23.08 -22.49
N ALA A 321 13.99 -22.08 -21.60
CA ALA A 321 13.10 -20.93 -21.68
C ALA A 321 13.33 -20.08 -22.94
N LEU A 322 14.59 -19.83 -23.34
CA LEU A 322 14.88 -19.10 -24.58
C LEU A 322 14.40 -19.84 -25.83
N ARG A 323 14.58 -21.17 -25.87
CA ARG A 323 14.06 -21.99 -26.96
C ARG A 323 12.53 -21.99 -26.99
N ALA A 324 11.88 -22.03 -25.82
CA ALA A 324 10.42 -21.91 -25.70
C ALA A 324 9.90 -20.52 -26.12
N ASP A 325 10.69 -19.47 -25.89
CA ASP A 325 10.41 -18.09 -26.33
C ASP A 325 10.63 -17.91 -27.85
N GLY A 326 11.09 -18.95 -28.56
CA GLY A 326 11.21 -18.98 -30.03
C GLY A 326 12.57 -18.55 -30.58
N TYR A 327 13.59 -18.37 -29.74
CA TYR A 327 14.94 -18.03 -30.19
C TYR A 327 15.65 -19.23 -30.80
N ALA A 328 16.24 -19.06 -31.98
CA ALA A 328 17.08 -20.07 -32.60
C ALA A 328 18.43 -20.18 -31.87
N ASP A 329 19.06 -21.36 -31.91
CA ASP A 329 20.35 -21.59 -31.24
C ASP A 329 21.43 -20.60 -31.71
N ASP A 330 21.38 -20.18 -32.97
CA ASP A 330 22.26 -19.18 -33.59
C ASP A 330 22.09 -17.79 -32.96
N GLU A 331 20.85 -17.38 -32.67
CA GLU A 331 20.51 -16.12 -32.01
C GLU A 331 20.95 -16.13 -30.55
N ILE A 332 20.81 -17.28 -29.89
CA ILE A 332 21.26 -17.46 -28.51
C ILE A 332 22.79 -17.36 -28.45
N GLN A 333 23.51 -17.99 -29.38
CA GLN A 333 24.97 -17.86 -29.48
C GLN A 333 25.41 -16.42 -29.74
N HIS A 334 24.71 -15.69 -30.62
CA HIS A 334 25.01 -14.28 -30.88
C HIS A 334 24.79 -13.40 -29.64
N GLY A 335 23.73 -13.68 -28.85
CA GLY A 335 23.49 -12.99 -27.59
C GLY A 335 24.52 -13.31 -26.51
N ILE A 336 25.06 -14.54 -26.47
CA ILE A 336 26.19 -14.90 -25.60
C ILE A 336 27.43 -14.10 -26.00
N ASP A 337 27.82 -14.11 -27.28
CA ASP A 337 28.99 -13.39 -27.76
C ASP A 337 28.89 -11.88 -27.44
N ALA A 338 27.71 -11.28 -27.65
CA ALA A 338 27.46 -9.90 -27.32
C ALA A 338 27.52 -9.61 -25.80
N ALA A 339 27.05 -10.54 -24.96
CA ALA A 339 27.16 -10.40 -23.51
C ALA A 339 28.62 -10.42 -23.04
N PHE A 340 29.46 -11.25 -23.65
CA PHE A 340 30.90 -11.31 -23.35
C PHE A 340 31.70 -10.11 -23.92
N ALA A 341 31.15 -9.38 -24.90
CA ALA A 341 31.73 -8.16 -25.43
C ALA A 341 31.49 -6.91 -24.55
N LEU A 342 30.56 -6.97 -23.59
CA LEU A 342 30.26 -5.86 -22.68
C LEU A 342 31.32 -5.71 -21.58
N PRO A 343 31.55 -4.48 -21.06
CA PRO A 343 32.44 -4.27 -19.92
C PRO A 343 31.87 -4.94 -18.67
N GLY A 344 32.51 -6.04 -18.26
CA GLY A 344 32.05 -6.93 -17.19
C GLY A 344 31.59 -8.28 -17.76
N LYS A 345 32.54 -9.22 -17.90
CA LYS A 345 32.28 -10.56 -18.43
C LYS A 345 31.14 -11.23 -17.64
N PRO A 346 30.16 -11.85 -18.32
CA PRO A 346 29.01 -12.43 -17.65
C PRO A 346 29.42 -13.61 -16.76
N GLN A 347 28.90 -13.61 -15.53
CA GLN A 347 29.23 -14.62 -14.52
C GLN A 347 28.29 -15.83 -14.58
N ARG A 348 27.08 -15.69 -15.14
CA ARG A 348 26.06 -16.76 -15.24
C ARG A 348 25.36 -16.69 -16.60
N PHE A 349 24.83 -17.83 -17.08
CA PHE A 349 24.14 -17.89 -18.37
C PHE A 349 22.89 -16.98 -18.41
N ALA A 350 22.23 -16.79 -17.27
CA ALA A 350 21.10 -15.86 -17.12
C ALA A 350 21.40 -14.42 -17.56
N GLN A 351 22.67 -13.98 -17.45
CA GLN A 351 23.08 -12.65 -17.92
C GLN A 351 23.17 -12.59 -19.45
N CYS A 352 23.59 -13.69 -20.09
CA CYS A 352 23.58 -13.82 -21.54
C CYS A 352 22.14 -13.89 -22.06
N ALA A 353 21.28 -14.69 -21.44
CA ALA A 353 19.86 -14.79 -21.80
C ALA A 353 19.13 -13.43 -21.78
N ARG A 354 19.49 -12.55 -20.83
CA ARG A 354 18.96 -11.18 -20.78
C ARG A 354 19.45 -10.31 -21.93
N VAL A 355 20.70 -10.48 -22.36
CA VAL A 355 21.25 -9.77 -23.52
C VAL A 355 20.59 -10.27 -24.80
N THR A 356 20.44 -11.59 -24.97
CA THR A 356 19.73 -12.21 -26.10
C THR A 356 18.31 -11.67 -26.25
N ARG A 357 17.53 -11.61 -25.14
CA ARG A 357 16.16 -11.08 -25.16
C ARG A 357 16.04 -9.58 -25.46
N ASN A 358 17.14 -8.84 -25.27
CA ASN A 358 17.18 -7.40 -25.50
C ASN A 358 17.74 -7.03 -26.88
N GLN A 359 18.14 -8.01 -27.68
CA GLN A 359 18.56 -7.76 -29.06
C GLN A 359 17.35 -7.72 -29.99
N PRO A 360 17.28 -6.76 -30.93
CA PRO A 360 16.26 -6.79 -31.97
C PRO A 360 16.44 -8.07 -32.81
N PRO A 361 15.36 -8.79 -33.15
CA PRO A 361 15.45 -10.05 -33.88
C PRO A 361 16.17 -9.84 -35.21
N ALA A 362 17.15 -10.69 -35.47
CA ALA A 362 17.91 -10.65 -36.71
C ALA A 362 17.02 -11.15 -37.85
N THR A 363 16.41 -10.21 -38.56
CA THR A 363 15.80 -10.41 -39.90
C THR A 363 14.76 -11.53 -40.03
N GLY A 364 13.48 -11.13 -39.96
CA GLY A 364 12.47 -11.56 -40.93
C GLY A 364 11.56 -12.74 -40.54
N LYS A 365 10.49 -12.47 -39.79
CA LYS A 365 9.12 -13.00 -40.00
C LYS A 365 8.07 -12.34 -39.07
N PRO A 366 6.77 -12.44 -39.36
CA PRO A 366 5.87 -11.30 -39.42
C PRO A 366 5.09 -11.04 -38.13
N GLU A 367 4.65 -9.79 -38.04
CA GLU A 367 3.72 -9.21 -37.07
C GLU A 367 2.56 -10.18 -36.70
N PRO A 368 2.21 -10.34 -35.40
CA PRO A 368 1.09 -11.19 -35.01
C PRO A 368 -0.21 -10.60 -35.57
N GLN A 369 -0.89 -11.36 -36.42
CA GLN A 369 -2.24 -11.02 -36.88
C GLN A 369 -3.20 -10.90 -35.68
N PRO A 370 -4.07 -9.88 -35.66
CA PRO A 370 -5.15 -9.81 -34.68
C PRO A 370 -6.14 -10.97 -34.92
N PRO A 371 -6.73 -11.55 -33.86
CA PRO A 371 -7.64 -12.67 -34.02
C PRO A 371 -8.86 -12.29 -34.86
N ALA A 372 -9.20 -13.20 -35.78
CA ALA A 372 -10.28 -13.09 -36.74
C ALA A 372 -11.62 -12.69 -36.09
N LYS A 373 -12.34 -11.80 -36.79
CA LYS A 373 -13.70 -11.36 -36.50
C LYS A 373 -14.62 -12.58 -36.28
N ARG A 374 -15.12 -12.74 -35.06
CA ARG A 374 -16.25 -13.64 -34.79
C ARG A 374 -17.54 -12.83 -34.89
N ASN A 375 -18.48 -13.35 -35.68
CA ASN A 375 -19.80 -12.79 -35.94
C ASN A 375 -20.46 -12.17 -34.71
N VAL A 376 -20.82 -10.89 -34.82
CA VAL A 376 -21.74 -10.19 -33.94
C VAL A 376 -23.14 -10.49 -34.44
N GLU A 377 -23.79 -11.50 -33.88
CA GLU A 377 -25.24 -11.58 -33.93
C GLU A 377 -25.74 -12.31 -32.68
N ASN A 378 -26.59 -11.62 -31.92
CA ASN A 378 -27.29 -12.06 -30.72
C ASN A 378 -26.46 -12.26 -29.44
N GLN A 379 -26.01 -11.15 -28.85
CA GLN A 379 -25.86 -11.08 -27.39
C GLN A 379 -26.61 -9.87 -26.83
N LYS A 380 -27.59 -10.19 -25.99
CA LYS A 380 -28.28 -9.33 -25.03
C LYS A 380 -27.21 -8.52 -24.26
N PRO A 381 -27.34 -7.19 -24.08
CA PRO A 381 -26.24 -6.36 -23.60
C PRO A 381 -25.84 -6.76 -22.18
N GLU A 382 -24.70 -7.42 -22.08
CA GLU A 382 -24.01 -7.70 -20.82
C GLU A 382 -23.40 -6.38 -20.32
N LEU A 383 -23.76 -5.99 -19.10
CA LEU A 383 -23.39 -4.73 -18.49
C LEU A 383 -21.87 -4.68 -18.24
N LEU A 384 -21.18 -3.66 -18.76
CA LEU A 384 -19.76 -3.44 -18.48
C LEU A 384 -19.55 -3.17 -16.98
N PRO A 385 -18.58 -3.84 -16.31
CA PRO A 385 -18.36 -3.75 -14.87
C PRO A 385 -18.07 -2.31 -14.39
N GLU A 386 -17.39 -1.50 -15.20
CA GLU A 386 -17.07 -0.10 -14.89
C GLU A 386 -18.31 0.80 -14.73
N LEU A 387 -19.38 0.52 -15.49
CA LEU A 387 -20.65 1.24 -15.39
C LEU A 387 -21.48 0.75 -14.19
N THR A 388 -21.33 -0.53 -13.83
CA THR A 388 -21.93 -1.11 -12.62
C THR A 388 -21.29 -0.50 -11.37
N ASP A 389 -19.97 -0.33 -11.36
CA ASP A 389 -19.23 0.33 -10.27
C ASP A 389 -19.64 1.81 -10.13
N ALA A 390 -19.78 2.52 -11.26
CA ALA A 390 -20.26 3.89 -11.28
C ALA A 390 -21.73 4.02 -10.78
N ALA A 391 -22.59 3.07 -11.14
CA ALA A 391 -23.98 3.02 -10.69
C ALA A 391 -24.08 2.74 -9.18
N ALA A 392 -23.32 1.75 -8.67
CA ALA A 392 -23.24 1.44 -7.24
C ALA A 392 -22.73 2.63 -6.43
N LEU A 393 -21.76 3.37 -6.98
CA LEU A 393 -21.21 4.56 -6.34
C LEU A 393 -22.25 5.70 -6.26
N LEU A 394 -23.06 5.90 -7.30
CA LEU A 394 -24.16 6.87 -7.28
C LEU A 394 -25.31 6.46 -6.34
N GLU A 395 -25.66 5.18 -6.30
CA GLU A 395 -26.69 4.64 -5.38
C GLU A 395 -26.27 4.78 -3.91
N SER A 396 -24.97 4.72 -3.61
CA SER A 396 -24.45 4.96 -2.26
C SER A 396 -24.57 6.42 -1.79
N ILE A 397 -24.66 7.37 -2.74
CA ILE A 397 -24.65 8.82 -2.47
C ILE A 397 -26.07 9.41 -2.56
N ALA A 398 -26.88 8.95 -3.51
CA ALA A 398 -28.22 9.44 -3.76
C ALA A 398 -29.23 8.30 -3.52
N GLY A 399 -29.80 8.25 -2.30
CA GLY A 399 -30.77 7.23 -1.93
C GLY A 399 -31.85 6.98 -2.98
N ASN A 400 -32.14 5.70 -3.23
CA ASN A 400 -33.17 5.12 -4.11
C ASN A 400 -33.79 6.08 -5.15
N SER A 401 -33.07 6.30 -6.25
CA SER A 401 -33.66 6.82 -7.51
C SER A 401 -33.53 5.77 -8.62
N PRO A 402 -34.59 5.49 -9.39
CA PRO A 402 -34.54 4.45 -10.42
C PRO A 402 -33.86 4.94 -11.71
N SER A 403 -33.01 4.07 -12.27
CA SER A 403 -32.30 4.12 -13.57
C SER A 403 -31.06 5.06 -13.74
N PRO A 404 -30.12 5.15 -12.79
CA PRO A 404 -28.82 5.82 -13.02
C PRO A 404 -28.06 5.21 -14.20
N LEU A 405 -28.19 3.90 -14.41
CA LEU A 405 -27.41 3.15 -15.38
C LEU A 405 -27.67 3.56 -16.85
N ALA A 406 -28.90 3.92 -17.21
CA ALA A 406 -29.21 4.37 -18.57
C ALA A 406 -28.57 5.74 -18.87
N LYS A 407 -28.53 6.64 -17.88
CA LYS A 407 -27.87 7.95 -17.99
C LYS A 407 -26.35 7.81 -18.04
N LEU A 408 -25.80 6.90 -17.25
CA LEU A 408 -24.36 6.60 -17.27
C LEU A 408 -23.92 6.01 -18.60
N LYS A 409 -24.73 5.11 -19.17
CA LYS A 409 -24.46 4.57 -20.50
C LYS A 409 -24.49 5.65 -21.57
N ALA A 410 -25.47 6.55 -21.55
CA ALA A 410 -25.53 7.68 -22.47
C ALA A 410 -24.33 8.63 -22.33
N LEU A 411 -23.84 8.88 -21.11
CA LEU A 411 -22.63 9.68 -20.88
C LEU A 411 -21.36 8.99 -21.40
N ALA A 412 -21.24 7.68 -21.17
CA ALA A 412 -20.11 6.89 -21.65
C ALA A 412 -20.08 6.84 -23.18
N ASP A 413 -21.23 6.58 -23.82
CA ASP A 413 -21.35 6.55 -25.27
C ASP A 413 -21.00 7.92 -25.90
N GLY A 414 -21.36 9.03 -25.22
CA GLY A 414 -21.06 10.39 -25.67
C GLY A 414 -19.56 10.76 -25.65
N CYS A 415 -18.77 10.17 -24.75
CA CYS A 415 -17.33 10.47 -24.64
C CYS A 415 -16.41 9.38 -25.21
N ASP A 416 -16.94 8.21 -25.57
CA ASP A 416 -16.15 7.02 -25.96
C ASP A 416 -15.24 7.25 -27.18
N ALA A 417 -15.74 7.95 -28.21
CA ALA A 417 -14.96 8.26 -29.41
C ALA A 417 -13.73 9.13 -29.08
N THR A 418 -13.86 10.08 -28.15
CA THR A 418 -12.75 10.93 -27.71
C THR A 418 -11.85 10.21 -26.72
N ALA A 419 -12.42 9.43 -25.81
CA ALA A 419 -11.66 8.61 -24.86
C ALA A 419 -10.71 7.64 -25.57
N ARG A 420 -11.16 7.01 -26.67
CA ARG A 420 -10.33 6.11 -27.49
C ARG A 420 -9.14 6.81 -28.13
N LYS A 421 -9.27 8.08 -28.51
CA LYS A 421 -8.13 8.89 -29.01
C LYS A 421 -7.05 9.10 -27.94
N HIS A 422 -7.41 8.97 -26.66
CA HIS A 422 -6.52 9.07 -25.51
C HIS A 422 -6.20 7.71 -24.86
N ASN A 423 -6.28 6.61 -25.62
CA ASN A 423 -6.00 5.24 -25.12
C ASN A 423 -6.85 4.85 -23.90
N SER A 424 -8.11 5.30 -23.84
CA SER A 424 -9.05 5.01 -22.77
C SER A 424 -10.44 4.64 -23.34
N THR A 425 -11.37 4.23 -22.49
CA THR A 425 -12.77 3.96 -22.84
C THR A 425 -13.70 5.02 -22.28
N GLY A 426 -14.87 5.21 -22.92
CA GLY A 426 -15.93 6.08 -22.42
C GLY A 426 -16.37 5.71 -20.99
N PRO A 427 -16.65 4.43 -20.69
CA PRO A 427 -16.94 3.97 -19.33
C PRO A 427 -15.86 4.33 -18.29
N ALA A 428 -14.57 4.19 -18.62
CA ALA A 428 -13.48 4.54 -17.71
C ALA A 428 -13.43 6.05 -17.45
N TRP A 429 -13.67 6.88 -18.47
CA TRP A 429 -13.80 8.34 -18.30
C TRP A 429 -15.01 8.70 -17.44
N THR A 430 -16.16 8.07 -17.66
CA THR A 430 -17.37 8.30 -16.87
C THR A 430 -17.17 7.92 -15.41
N LEU A 431 -16.56 6.77 -15.11
CA LEU A 431 -16.24 6.35 -13.74
C LEU A 431 -15.30 7.35 -13.06
N ARG A 432 -14.27 7.83 -13.76
CA ARG A 432 -13.31 8.81 -13.23
C ARG A 432 -13.98 10.16 -12.96
N ALA A 433 -14.85 10.62 -13.84
CA ALA A 433 -15.61 11.86 -13.66
C ALA A 433 -16.56 11.78 -12.45
N ILE A 434 -17.18 10.62 -12.23
CA ILE A 434 -18.06 10.39 -11.07
C ILE A 434 -17.28 10.34 -9.76
N ARG A 435 -16.10 9.70 -9.75
CA ARG A 435 -15.21 9.73 -8.56
C ARG A 435 -14.82 11.16 -8.17
N LEU A 436 -14.66 12.06 -9.14
CA LEU A 436 -14.39 13.48 -8.88
C LEU A 436 -15.61 14.25 -8.38
N SER A 437 -16.82 13.76 -8.64
CA SER A 437 -18.08 14.43 -8.32
C SER A 437 -18.72 13.98 -7.00
N VAL A 438 -18.11 13.04 -6.28
CA VAL A 438 -18.63 12.45 -5.02
C VAL A 438 -19.03 13.49 -3.96
N GLN A 439 -18.35 14.63 -3.91
CA GLN A 439 -18.61 15.70 -2.93
C GLN A 439 -19.54 16.81 -3.47
N ALA A 440 -19.99 16.70 -4.72
CA ALA A 440 -20.86 17.70 -5.33
C ALA A 440 -22.32 17.50 -4.90
N LYS A 441 -23.07 18.61 -4.82
CA LYS A 441 -24.52 18.60 -4.51
C LYS A 441 -25.34 17.80 -5.53
N ASP A 442 -24.88 17.78 -6.78
CA ASP A 442 -25.39 16.93 -7.85
C ASP A 442 -24.20 16.25 -8.56
N PRO A 443 -23.86 15.01 -8.15
CA PRO A 443 -22.72 14.28 -8.70
C PRO A 443 -22.83 14.01 -10.20
N LEU A 444 -24.04 13.87 -10.74
CA LEU A 444 -24.24 13.54 -12.15
C LEU A 444 -24.10 14.78 -13.03
N ALA A 445 -24.65 15.92 -12.60
CA ALA A 445 -24.46 17.19 -13.31
C ALA A 445 -22.98 17.63 -13.31
N TYR A 446 -22.28 17.46 -12.19
CA TYR A 446 -20.85 17.78 -12.10
C TYR A 446 -20.00 16.81 -12.96
N ALA A 447 -20.28 15.51 -12.92
CA ALA A 447 -19.59 14.53 -13.76
C ALA A 447 -19.79 14.83 -15.25
N LYS A 448 -21.01 15.25 -15.67
CA LYS A 448 -21.26 15.69 -17.04
C LYS A 448 -20.40 16.90 -17.41
N ALA A 449 -20.33 17.93 -16.57
CA ALA A 449 -19.51 19.11 -16.84
C ALA A 449 -18.00 18.78 -16.94
N VAL A 450 -17.52 17.83 -16.15
CA VAL A 450 -16.14 17.32 -16.24
C VAL A 450 -15.91 16.56 -17.53
N LEU A 451 -16.87 15.74 -17.98
CA LEU A 451 -16.76 15.01 -19.25
C LEU A 451 -16.81 15.96 -20.45
N ASP A 452 -17.68 16.97 -20.43
CA ASP A 452 -17.73 18.00 -21.48
C ASP A 452 -16.38 18.73 -21.59
N ASP A 453 -15.77 19.11 -20.46
CA ASP A 453 -14.41 19.70 -20.40
C ASP A 453 -13.33 18.73 -20.93
N TRP A 454 -13.43 17.43 -20.62
CA TRP A 454 -12.48 16.43 -21.12
C TRP A 454 -12.66 16.11 -22.61
N ILE A 455 -13.87 16.23 -23.14
CA ILE A 455 -14.13 16.09 -24.57
C ILE A 455 -13.46 17.24 -25.34
N GLU A 456 -13.50 18.45 -24.80
CA GLU A 456 -12.90 19.64 -25.42
C GLU A 456 -11.37 19.70 -25.24
N ASN A 457 -10.88 19.43 -24.03
CA ASN A 457 -9.51 19.73 -23.62
C ASN A 457 -8.66 18.49 -23.31
N GLY A 458 -9.27 17.31 -23.21
CA GLY A 458 -8.62 16.10 -22.73
C GLY A 458 -8.39 16.10 -21.21
N PRO A 459 -8.21 14.92 -20.59
CA PRO A 459 -8.19 14.77 -19.14
C PRO A 459 -6.93 15.30 -18.43
N GLU A 460 -5.88 15.68 -19.16
CA GLU A 460 -4.56 16.03 -18.59
C GLU A 460 -4.28 17.53 -18.44
N LEU A 461 -5.07 18.43 -19.05
CA LEU A 461 -4.70 19.85 -19.13
C LEU A 461 -4.84 20.64 -17.81
N ARG A 462 -5.69 20.19 -16.85
CA ARG A 462 -5.79 20.85 -15.54
C ARG A 462 -4.49 20.84 -14.74
N SER A 463 -3.60 19.88 -14.98
CA SER A 463 -2.28 19.81 -14.30
C SER A 463 -1.29 20.84 -14.84
N ARG A 464 -1.45 21.28 -16.09
CA ARG A 464 -0.50 22.14 -16.81
C ARG A 464 -0.87 23.61 -16.75
N GLU A 465 -2.16 23.96 -16.90
CA GLU A 465 -2.60 25.36 -16.88
C GLU A 465 -2.54 26.01 -15.49
N ARG A 466 -2.74 25.25 -14.40
CA ARG A 466 -2.52 25.77 -13.03
C ARG A 466 -1.04 26.03 -12.71
N ARG A 467 -0.11 25.36 -13.42
CA ARG A 467 1.34 25.60 -13.27
C ARG A 467 1.84 26.79 -14.08
N GLN A 468 1.13 27.21 -15.12
CA GLN A 468 1.58 28.29 -16.02
C GLN A 468 0.98 29.67 -15.73
N LYS A 469 -0.09 29.77 -14.92
CA LYS A 469 -0.74 31.04 -14.54
C LYS A 469 -0.40 31.54 -13.13
N ALA A 470 0.85 31.41 -12.68
CA ALA A 470 1.36 32.17 -11.54
C ALA A 470 2.14 33.40 -12.05
N PRO A 471 1.70 34.65 -11.77
CA PRO A 471 2.35 35.83 -12.32
C PRO A 471 3.69 36.11 -11.61
N VAL A 472 4.78 36.05 -12.38
CA VAL A 472 6.05 36.71 -12.09
C VAL A 472 5.92 38.18 -12.50
N ALA A 473 5.57 39.06 -11.57
CA ALA A 473 5.72 40.51 -11.77
C ALA A 473 5.76 41.28 -10.44
N ALA A 474 6.70 42.22 -10.38
CA ALA A 474 6.82 43.35 -9.45
C ALA A 474 7.46 43.12 -8.06
N ARG A 475 8.78 43.32 -7.99
CA ARG A 475 9.38 44.47 -7.25
C ARG A 475 10.91 44.54 -7.47
N LYS A 476 11.30 45.27 -8.51
CA LYS A 476 12.50 46.11 -8.50
C LYS A 476 12.00 47.55 -8.47
N THR A 477 12.22 48.26 -7.38
CA THR A 477 12.35 49.73 -7.31
C THR A 477 12.77 50.12 -5.90
N ASP A 478 14.03 50.54 -5.79
CA ASP A 478 14.52 51.72 -5.07
C ASP A 478 14.01 51.99 -3.66
N TRP A 479 14.83 51.61 -2.68
CA TRP A 479 14.94 52.27 -1.38
C TRP A 479 16.43 52.52 -1.09
N ASN A 480 16.95 53.61 -1.66
CA ASN A 480 18.20 54.21 -1.20
C ASN A 480 18.13 55.71 -1.46
N LYS A 481 17.55 56.46 -0.51
CA LYS A 481 17.88 57.85 -0.18
C LYS A 481 17.02 58.32 1.00
N SER A 482 17.68 59.04 1.91
CA SER A 482 17.14 59.85 3.00
C SER A 482 17.05 59.18 4.38
N ILE A 483 18.21 58.98 5.03
CA ILE A 483 18.43 59.41 6.42
C ILE A 483 19.91 59.85 6.50
N ASP A 484 20.13 61.17 6.46
CA ASP A 484 21.20 61.92 7.15
C ASP A 484 21.16 63.37 6.63
N ALA A 485 20.38 64.20 7.35
CA ALA A 485 20.50 65.66 7.54
C ALA A 485 19.17 66.22 8.07
#